data_AF-A0A1Y2BC15-F1
#
_entry.id   AF-A0A1Y2BC15-F1
#
_cell.length_a   1.000
_cell.length_b   1.000
_cell.length_c   1.000
_cell.angle_alpha   90.00
_cell.angle_beta   90.00
_cell.angle_gamma   90.00
#
_symmetry.space_group_name_H-M   'P 1'
#
loop_
_entity.id
_entity.type
_entity.pdbx_description
1 polymer ?
#
loop_
_entity_poly.entity_id
_entity_poly.type
_entity_poly.pdbx_seq_one_letter_code
_entity_poly.pdbx_strand_id
1 'polypeptide(L)'
;MLKHYYAKVNNVSTPLKGLVRRRAAEAALFTGCDYSTYVNYGKTYTIINNEICDYIGEFYINKLRELGDNVSLIGNTNTNSESSTPKSCNDGKLTGVCINKNQCDTVNNFVKPGLCLDQPNEIKCCLPKMPCTDKQENYENSGICILKEQCDENTNTIVSGLCKGGNDIKCCIPKPISTNDRCGPSNNNAMCPNDQCCSSAGWCDITEAHCGTGCQSKFGKCDSAQSENEKTNLGLALYAIEQEGKPYWYGTYGQIGTQALYEAKKKDYSEYYTANDFQDQIKQKVKVHDCSGLIKGYLWSETSNSEPIHNPSQDLTASMMYSESTEKGTSSTFRKIIGQLVYKKNSKGVIHHVGIYIGNDKVIEAKGHSYGVIISDYDESWVYWSQCPFIINNTEHYCDDPDSASIASHQNYTFSKKIQDKFCEIVIDDNLNKGTEDKSDTDGTGNFKPFTCLNILIMMLSSFMILRIYIIF
;
A
#
# COMPACT_ATOMS: atom_id res chain seq x y z
N MET A 1 -7.79 22.60 -23.48
CA MET A 1 -7.47 21.65 -22.39
C MET A 1 -8.40 21.72 -21.17
N LEU A 2 -8.92 22.90 -20.76
CA LEU A 2 -9.80 23.05 -19.59
C LEU A 2 -11.00 22.07 -19.49
N LYS A 3 -11.60 21.66 -20.61
CA LYS A 3 -12.72 20.69 -20.62
C LYS A 3 -12.39 19.31 -20.04
N HIS A 4 -11.12 18.94 -19.87
CA HIS A 4 -10.72 17.63 -19.34
C HIS A 4 -10.71 17.56 -17.80
N TYR A 5 -10.89 18.68 -17.10
CA TYR A 5 -10.90 18.72 -15.63
C TYR A 5 -12.30 18.93 -15.03
N TYR A 6 -13.35 18.67 -15.82
CA TYR A 6 -14.75 18.72 -15.37
C TYR A 6 -15.49 17.47 -15.85
N ALA A 7 -16.26 16.84 -14.97
CA ALA A 7 -17.23 15.80 -15.30
C ALA A 7 -18.65 16.37 -15.28
N LYS A 8 -19.55 15.83 -16.10
CA LYS A 8 -21.00 16.09 -15.94
C LYS A 8 -21.59 15.05 -15.00
N VAL A 9 -22.00 15.48 -13.81
CA VAL A 9 -22.75 14.66 -12.86
C VAL A 9 -24.16 15.25 -12.77
N ASN A 10 -25.19 14.48 -13.13
CA ASN A 10 -26.59 14.93 -13.15
C ASN A 10 -26.79 16.26 -13.92
N ASN A 11 -26.16 16.39 -15.10
CA ASN A 11 -26.07 17.62 -15.91
C ASN A 11 -25.38 18.83 -15.28
N VAL A 12 -24.91 18.74 -14.02
CA VAL A 12 -24.07 19.76 -13.37
C VAL A 12 -22.60 19.53 -13.74
N SER A 13 -21.86 20.62 -14.02
CA SER A 13 -20.44 20.56 -14.37
C SER A 13 -19.57 20.59 -13.10
N THR A 14 -19.05 19.43 -12.71
CA THR A 14 -18.33 19.21 -11.44
C THR A 14 -16.81 19.15 -11.67
N PRO A 15 -15.98 19.94 -10.95
CA PRO A 15 -14.53 19.98 -11.14
C PRO A 15 -13.81 18.75 -10.57
N LEU A 16 -12.95 18.11 -11.38
CA LEU A 16 -12.14 16.95 -11.03
C LEU A 16 -10.81 17.36 -10.39
N LYS A 17 -10.88 17.96 -9.19
CA LYS A 17 -9.70 18.41 -8.42
C LYS A 17 -8.67 17.30 -8.14
N GLY A 18 -9.12 16.06 -7.96
CA GLY A 18 -8.23 14.88 -7.81
C GLY A 18 -7.42 14.56 -9.07
N LEU A 19 -8.00 14.76 -10.25
CA LEU A 19 -7.31 14.51 -11.53
C LEU A 19 -6.18 15.53 -11.77
N VAL A 20 -6.35 16.77 -11.32
CA VAL A 20 -5.28 17.79 -11.37
C VAL A 20 -4.10 17.38 -10.47
N ARG A 21 -4.38 16.86 -9.26
CA ARG A 21 -3.35 16.33 -8.36
C ARG A 21 -2.62 15.11 -8.95
N ARG A 22 -3.35 14.15 -9.56
CA ARG A 22 -2.76 12.98 -10.23
C ARG A 22 -1.83 13.38 -11.38
N ARG A 23 -2.23 14.35 -12.22
CA ARG A 23 -1.36 14.87 -13.31
C ARG A 23 -0.15 15.65 -12.79
N ALA A 24 -0.25 16.30 -11.63
CA ALA A 24 0.91 16.91 -10.97
C ALA A 24 1.93 15.87 -10.52
N ALA A 25 1.47 14.79 -9.89
CA ALA A 25 2.30 13.66 -9.46
C ALA A 25 3.04 13.01 -10.65
N GLU A 26 2.30 12.68 -11.71
CA GLU A 26 2.86 12.11 -12.95
C GLU A 26 3.93 13.01 -13.59
N ALA A 27 3.70 14.32 -13.63
CA ALA A 27 4.65 15.28 -14.18
C ALA A 27 5.93 15.38 -13.33
N ALA A 28 5.79 15.48 -12.00
CA ALA A 28 6.90 15.55 -11.06
C ALA A 28 7.81 14.31 -11.14
N LEU A 29 7.22 13.11 -11.18
CA LEU A 29 7.94 11.85 -11.35
C LEU A 29 8.72 11.80 -12.67
N PHE A 30 8.10 12.22 -13.78
CA PHE A 30 8.75 12.22 -15.10
C PHE A 30 9.94 13.18 -15.19
N THR A 31 9.95 14.26 -14.39
CA THR A 31 11.06 15.22 -14.32
C THR A 31 12.02 14.98 -13.16
N GLY A 32 11.89 13.89 -12.41
CA GLY A 32 12.77 13.55 -11.29
C GLY A 32 12.64 14.48 -10.07
N CYS A 33 11.50 15.17 -9.92
CA CYS A 33 11.20 15.99 -8.75
C CYS A 33 10.68 15.10 -7.62
N ASP A 34 11.17 15.28 -6.39
CA ASP A 34 10.66 14.52 -5.23
C ASP A 34 9.16 14.83 -4.98
N TYR A 35 8.35 13.78 -5.01
CA TYR A 35 6.91 13.80 -4.78
C TYR A 35 6.53 14.34 -3.39
N SER A 36 7.39 14.17 -2.38
CA SER A 36 7.18 14.71 -1.02
C SER A 36 6.96 16.23 -1.01
N THR A 37 7.54 16.94 -1.99
CA THR A 37 7.41 18.39 -2.20
C THR A 37 5.99 18.81 -2.60
N TYR A 38 5.21 17.91 -3.20
CA TYR A 38 3.88 18.20 -3.75
C TYR A 38 2.74 17.77 -2.84
N VAL A 39 2.99 16.86 -1.88
CA VAL A 39 1.95 16.26 -1.04
C VAL A 39 2.38 16.19 0.42
N ASN A 40 2.08 17.29 1.12
CA ASN A 40 1.34 17.11 2.37
C ASN A 40 -0.16 17.22 2.04
N TYR A 41 -1.01 16.44 2.70
CA TYR A 41 -2.48 16.44 2.45
C TYR A 41 -3.17 17.78 2.77
N GLY A 42 -2.43 18.78 3.26
CA GLY A 42 -2.85 20.17 3.37
C GLY A 42 -2.22 21.09 2.33
N LYS A 43 -2.95 21.38 1.24
CA LYS A 43 -3.16 22.71 0.62
C LYS A 43 -1.98 23.62 0.21
N THR A 44 -0.72 23.25 0.42
CA THR A 44 0.43 24.16 0.23
C THR A 44 1.56 23.54 -0.57
N TYR A 45 2.18 24.36 -1.43
CA TYR A 45 3.39 24.05 -2.19
C TYR A 45 4.54 24.93 -1.69
N THR A 46 5.74 24.35 -1.60
CA THR A 46 6.98 25.04 -1.18
C THR A 46 7.94 25.09 -2.36
N ILE A 47 8.43 26.28 -2.69
CA ILE A 47 9.43 26.49 -3.74
C ILE A 47 10.75 25.81 -3.34
N ILE A 48 11.32 24.98 -4.21
CA ILE A 48 12.56 24.22 -3.97
C ILE A 48 13.77 24.73 -4.75
N ASN A 49 13.63 25.83 -5.51
CA ASN A 49 14.68 26.43 -6.34
C ASN A 49 15.21 25.48 -7.42
N ASN A 50 14.31 24.69 -8.02
CA ASN A 50 14.54 23.90 -9.22
C ASN A 50 13.53 24.37 -10.28
N GLU A 51 14.04 25.08 -11.28
CA GLU A 51 13.24 25.81 -12.28
C GLU A 51 12.14 24.96 -12.95
N ILE A 52 12.41 23.67 -13.21
CA ILE A 52 11.44 22.76 -13.83
C ILE A 52 10.37 22.32 -12.80
N CYS A 53 10.79 21.96 -11.58
CA CYS A 53 9.87 21.54 -10.52
C CYS A 53 8.99 22.69 -10.02
N ASP A 54 9.56 23.88 -9.85
CA ASP A 54 8.87 25.09 -9.38
C ASP A 54 7.80 25.52 -10.41
N TYR A 55 8.14 25.51 -11.72
CA TYR A 55 7.18 25.78 -12.79
C TYR A 55 6.01 24.77 -12.82
N ILE A 56 6.31 23.48 -12.62
CA ILE A 56 5.30 22.42 -12.53
C ILE A 56 4.39 22.65 -11.31
N GLY A 57 4.97 22.92 -10.13
CA GLY A 57 4.22 23.21 -8.90
C GLY A 57 3.29 24.41 -9.02
N GLU A 58 3.79 25.54 -9.51
CA GLU A 58 2.99 26.74 -9.74
C GLU A 58 1.85 26.52 -10.74
N PHE A 59 2.10 25.82 -11.85
CA PHE A 59 1.07 25.51 -12.84
C PHE A 59 -0.11 24.73 -12.22
N TYR A 60 0.18 23.68 -11.46
CA TYR A 60 -0.86 22.83 -10.88
C TYR A 60 -1.59 23.46 -9.68
N ILE A 61 -0.89 24.26 -8.86
CA ILE A 61 -1.53 25.04 -7.78
C ILE A 61 -2.48 26.10 -8.35
N ASN A 62 -2.07 26.83 -9.40
CA ASN A 62 -2.95 27.78 -10.07
C ASN A 62 -4.15 27.07 -10.73
N LYS A 63 -3.96 25.89 -11.32
CA LYS A 63 -5.06 25.06 -11.85
C LYS A 63 -6.07 24.65 -10.76
N LEU A 64 -5.60 24.29 -9.57
CA LEU A 64 -6.47 23.94 -8.43
C LEU A 64 -7.27 25.15 -7.93
N ARG A 65 -6.67 26.35 -7.89
CA ARG A 65 -7.37 27.60 -7.56
C ARG A 65 -8.47 27.93 -8.57
N GLU A 66 -8.22 27.77 -9.87
CA GLU A 66 -9.24 27.94 -10.92
C GLU A 66 -10.44 26.97 -10.75
N LEU A 67 -10.21 25.78 -10.21
CA LEU A 67 -11.28 24.81 -9.88
C LEU A 67 -11.96 25.09 -8.54
N GLY A 68 -11.68 26.24 -7.90
CA GLY A 68 -12.23 26.62 -6.60
C GLY A 68 -11.71 25.77 -5.44
N ASP A 69 -10.45 25.33 -5.49
CA ASP A 69 -9.78 24.69 -4.36
C ASP A 69 -8.99 25.72 -3.53
N ASN A 70 -9.02 25.56 -2.20
CA ASN A 70 -8.39 26.49 -1.26
C ASN A 70 -6.93 26.07 -1.03
N VAL A 71 -6.06 26.42 -1.99
CA VAL A 71 -4.62 26.11 -1.98
C VAL A 71 -3.75 27.37 -2.09
N SER A 72 -2.57 27.34 -1.48
CA SER A 72 -1.65 28.48 -1.39
C SER A 72 -0.23 28.10 -1.83
N LEU A 73 0.44 29.03 -2.51
CA LEU A 73 1.90 28.97 -2.71
C LEU A 73 2.57 29.53 -1.45
N ILE A 74 3.42 28.75 -0.79
CA ILE A 74 4.38 29.28 0.19
C ILE A 74 5.61 29.70 -0.61
N GLY A 75 5.53 30.88 -1.21
CA GLY A 75 6.72 31.62 -1.57
C GLY A 75 7.48 32.00 -0.30
N ASN A 76 8.80 32.13 -0.40
CA ASN A 76 9.66 32.49 0.74
C ASN A 76 9.45 33.96 1.15
N THR A 77 8.36 34.25 1.86
CA THR A 77 8.03 35.58 2.39
C THR A 77 8.22 35.62 3.90
N ASN A 78 9.34 36.20 4.32
CA ASN A 78 9.58 36.63 5.70
C ASN A 78 8.47 37.58 6.19
N THR A 79 7.74 37.21 7.26
CA THR A 79 7.07 38.17 8.16
C THR A 79 7.10 37.69 9.63
N ASN A 80 8.28 37.88 10.25
CA ASN A 80 8.53 38.24 11.65
C ASN A 80 7.64 37.72 12.81
N SER A 81 8.23 36.85 13.65
CA SER A 81 8.25 36.88 15.13
C SER A 81 9.00 35.63 15.63
N GLU A 82 10.19 35.63 16.24
CA GLU A 82 11.07 36.71 16.72
C GLU A 82 12.53 36.49 16.23
N SER A 83 13.37 37.51 16.35
CA SER A 83 14.79 37.44 15.97
C SER A 83 15.61 36.56 16.92
N SER A 84 15.85 35.30 16.53
CA SER A 84 17.06 34.58 16.94
C SER A 84 17.72 33.95 15.72
N THR A 85 19.01 34.23 15.52
CA THR A 85 19.82 33.50 14.54
C THR A 85 19.87 32.03 14.97
N PRO A 86 19.60 31.06 14.07
CA PRO A 86 19.61 29.64 14.42
C PRO A 86 20.90 29.25 15.15
N LYS A 87 20.78 28.78 16.39
CA LYS A 87 21.95 28.47 17.24
C LYS A 87 22.77 27.35 16.59
N SER A 88 24.09 27.49 16.58
CA SER A 88 24.98 26.40 16.17
C SER A 88 25.01 25.28 17.20
N CYS A 89 25.04 24.04 16.75
CA CYS A 89 25.30 22.86 17.58
C CYS A 89 26.58 22.17 17.13
N ASN A 90 27.24 21.42 18.03
CA ASN A 90 28.53 20.79 17.75
C ASN A 90 28.63 19.43 18.46
N ASP A 91 29.10 18.41 17.74
CA ASP A 91 29.33 17.04 18.23
C ASP A 91 30.80 16.76 18.59
N GLY A 92 31.53 17.80 19.00
CA GLY A 92 32.99 17.79 19.21
C GLY A 92 33.83 17.71 17.93
N LYS A 93 33.27 17.29 16.78
CA LYS A 93 33.97 17.21 15.48
C LYS A 93 33.16 17.67 14.26
N LEU A 94 31.83 17.70 14.35
CA LEU A 94 30.94 18.24 13.31
C LEU A 94 30.17 19.41 13.90
N THR A 95 29.99 20.46 13.10
CA THR A 95 29.16 21.62 13.43
C THR A 95 27.91 21.60 12.56
N GLY A 96 26.77 21.95 13.15
CA GLY A 96 25.48 22.02 12.48
C GLY A 96 24.61 23.13 13.07
N VAL A 97 23.32 23.10 12.75
CA VAL A 97 22.37 24.14 13.14
C VAL A 97 21.19 23.55 13.91
N CYS A 98 20.79 24.21 14.99
CA CYS A 98 19.59 23.92 15.76
C CYS A 98 18.36 24.48 15.05
N ILE A 99 17.55 23.59 14.50
CA ILE A 99 16.30 23.88 13.78
C ILE A 99 15.23 22.83 14.13
N ASN A 100 13.97 23.06 13.77
CA ASN A 100 12.95 22.03 13.94
C ASN A 100 13.33 20.79 13.12
N LYS A 101 13.08 19.57 13.63
CA LYS A 101 13.36 18.32 12.89
C LYS A 101 12.86 18.37 11.44
N ASN A 102 11.67 18.94 11.22
CA ASN A 102 11.00 18.98 9.91
C ASN A 102 11.57 20.04 8.96
N GLN A 103 12.53 20.86 9.41
CA GLN A 103 13.24 21.87 8.62
C GLN A 103 14.65 21.43 8.22
N CYS A 104 15.13 20.28 8.73
CA CYS A 104 16.43 19.74 8.37
C CYS A 104 16.34 19.05 7.00
N ASP A 105 17.13 19.54 6.03
CA ASP A 105 17.32 18.86 4.74
C ASP A 105 17.99 17.50 4.97
N THR A 106 17.18 16.44 5.02
CA THR A 106 17.60 15.06 5.25
C THR A 106 18.29 14.43 4.04
N VAL A 107 18.37 15.11 2.90
CA VAL A 107 19.18 14.64 1.75
C VAL A 107 20.66 14.86 2.07
N ASN A 108 21.04 16.10 2.43
CA ASN A 108 22.44 16.46 2.69
C ASN A 108 22.84 16.39 4.17
N ASN A 109 21.88 16.33 5.10
CA ASN A 109 22.12 16.38 6.54
C ASN A 109 21.43 15.22 7.28
N PHE A 110 21.79 15.02 8.54
CA PHE A 110 21.15 14.07 9.44
C PHE A 110 20.84 14.73 10.79
N VAL A 111 19.82 14.23 11.48
CA VAL A 111 19.30 14.84 12.70
C VAL A 111 19.89 14.15 13.92
N LYS A 112 20.61 14.90 14.77
CA LYS A 112 21.15 14.41 16.05
C LYS A 112 20.45 15.07 17.25
N PRO A 113 19.86 14.30 18.18
CA PRO A 113 19.28 14.85 19.41
C PRO A 113 20.36 15.24 20.44
N GLY A 114 19.97 16.02 21.46
CA GLY A 114 20.81 16.31 22.63
C GLY A 114 21.88 17.40 22.46
N LEU A 115 22.23 17.80 21.23
CA LEU A 115 23.27 18.81 20.97
C LEU A 115 22.76 20.27 20.95
N CYS A 116 21.43 20.47 21.03
CA CYS A 116 20.80 21.78 21.07
C CYS A 116 20.40 22.12 22.51
N LEU A 117 21.38 22.58 23.29
CA LEU A 117 21.19 22.95 24.70
C LEU A 117 20.24 24.15 24.83
N ASP A 118 19.42 24.13 25.89
CA ASP A 118 18.44 25.16 26.22
C ASP A 118 17.46 25.49 25.06
N GLN A 119 17.05 24.47 24.29
CA GLN A 119 16.06 24.56 23.22
C GLN A 119 14.89 23.59 23.46
N PRO A 120 13.69 23.88 22.91
CA PRO A 120 12.55 22.95 22.97
C PRO A 120 12.87 21.58 22.37
N ASN A 121 12.19 20.53 22.86
CA ASN A 121 12.40 19.15 22.41
C ASN A 121 12.24 18.93 20.89
N GLU A 122 11.50 19.80 20.19
CA GLU A 122 11.28 19.76 18.74
C GLU A 122 12.48 20.28 17.93
N ILE A 123 13.34 21.08 18.56
CA ILE A 123 14.57 21.61 17.96
C ILE A 123 15.67 20.57 18.11
N LYS A 124 16.24 20.14 17.00
CA LYS A 124 17.31 19.13 16.93
C LYS A 124 18.50 19.68 16.14
N CYS A 125 19.66 19.05 16.31
CA CYS A 125 20.86 19.44 15.59
C CYS A 125 20.85 18.82 14.20
N CYS A 126 20.80 19.66 13.16
CA CYS A 126 20.96 19.25 11.77
C CYS A 126 22.45 19.29 11.40
N LEU A 127 23.08 18.12 11.26
CA LEU A 127 24.51 17.95 10.98
C LEU A 127 24.75 17.50 9.53
N PRO A 128 25.79 17.99 8.84
CA PRO A 128 26.07 17.58 7.46
C PRO A 128 26.48 16.11 7.38
N LYS A 129 25.92 15.38 6.41
CA LYS A 129 26.44 14.06 6.01
C LYS A 129 27.80 14.26 5.37
N MET A 130 28.77 13.45 5.79
CA MET A 130 30.12 13.45 5.19
C MET A 130 30.34 12.11 4.48
N PRO A 131 31.00 12.09 3.30
CA PRO A 131 31.35 10.83 2.66
C PRO A 131 32.43 10.10 3.48
N CYS A 132 32.38 8.78 3.42
CA CYS A 132 33.38 7.89 3.99
C CYS A 132 33.62 6.73 3.02
N THR A 133 34.80 6.11 3.10
CA THR A 133 35.20 5.07 2.17
C THR A 133 35.93 3.97 2.93
N ASP A 134 35.44 2.74 2.82
CA ASP A 134 36.18 1.54 3.26
C ASP A 134 37.04 1.04 2.11
N LYS A 135 38.35 0.92 2.36
CA LYS A 135 39.36 0.49 1.38
C LYS A 135 40.04 -0.75 1.91
N GLN A 136 39.86 -1.86 1.21
CA GLN A 136 40.57 -3.11 1.46
C GLN A 136 41.29 -3.56 0.17
N GLU A 137 42.18 -4.54 0.26
CA GLU A 137 43.12 -4.88 -0.81
C GLU A 137 42.48 -5.16 -2.19
N ASN A 138 41.19 -5.50 -2.23
CA ASN A 138 40.46 -5.88 -3.44
C ASN A 138 39.15 -5.09 -3.69
N TYR A 139 38.81 -4.08 -2.88
CA TYR A 139 37.60 -3.27 -3.09
C TYR A 139 37.64 -1.89 -2.40
N GLU A 140 36.86 -0.96 -2.95
CA GLU A 140 36.66 0.39 -2.44
C GLU A 140 35.17 0.72 -2.41
N ASN A 141 34.56 0.66 -1.22
CA ASN A 141 33.13 0.93 -1.04
C ASN A 141 32.93 2.30 -0.37
N SER A 142 32.13 3.16 -0.99
CA SER A 142 31.81 4.50 -0.45
C SER A 142 30.45 4.52 0.23
N GLY A 143 30.32 5.33 1.27
CA GLY A 143 29.11 5.51 2.06
C GLY A 143 29.03 6.89 2.71
N ILE A 144 28.10 7.05 3.65
CA ILE A 144 27.83 8.31 4.35
C ILE A 144 27.97 8.19 5.87
N CYS A 145 28.51 9.22 6.50
CA CYS A 145 28.59 9.35 7.95
C CYS A 145 27.27 9.86 8.53
N ILE A 146 26.59 8.99 9.29
CA ILE A 146 25.32 9.27 9.98
C ILE A 146 25.31 8.56 11.35
N LEU A 147 24.28 8.79 12.16
CA LEU A 147 24.10 8.02 13.41
C LEU A 147 23.93 6.53 13.11
N LYS A 148 24.47 5.66 13.98
CA LYS A 148 24.27 4.20 13.89
C LYS A 148 22.79 3.84 13.74
N GLU A 149 21.94 4.46 14.55
CA GLU A 149 20.48 4.26 14.60
C GLU A 149 19.74 4.75 13.34
N GLN A 150 20.40 5.50 12.47
CA GLN A 150 19.86 6.02 11.20
C GLN A 150 20.38 5.26 9.97
N CYS A 151 21.24 4.26 10.18
CA CYS A 151 21.73 3.39 9.11
C CYS A 151 20.91 2.09 9.10
N ASP A 152 20.21 1.82 8.00
CA ASP A 152 19.50 0.55 7.83
C ASP A 152 20.51 -0.61 7.64
N GLU A 153 20.66 -1.46 8.66
CA GLU A 153 21.53 -2.63 8.64
C GLU A 153 21.08 -3.73 7.64
N ASN A 154 19.88 -3.63 7.05
CA ASN A 154 19.42 -4.56 6.02
C ASN A 154 20.01 -4.24 4.65
N THR A 155 20.01 -2.96 4.24
CA THR A 155 20.59 -2.51 2.96
C THR A 155 22.04 -2.04 3.08
N ASN A 156 22.54 -1.71 4.28
CA ASN A 156 23.87 -1.14 4.49
C ASN A 156 24.74 -1.89 5.51
N THR A 157 26.05 -1.72 5.38
CA THR A 157 27.08 -2.15 6.34
C THR A 157 27.49 -0.97 7.21
N ILE A 158 27.56 -1.18 8.53
CA ILE A 158 27.99 -0.17 9.51
C ILE A 158 29.47 -0.35 9.82
N VAL A 159 30.31 0.58 9.37
CA VAL A 159 31.77 0.57 9.63
C VAL A 159 32.15 1.65 10.65
N SER A 160 32.91 1.25 11.68
CA SER A 160 33.44 2.16 12.70
C SER A 160 34.80 2.73 12.30
N GLY A 161 35.14 3.93 12.80
CA GLY A 161 36.46 4.54 12.63
C GLY A 161 36.66 5.37 11.35
N LEU A 162 35.81 5.21 10.33
CA LEU A 162 35.90 5.94 9.05
C LEU A 162 35.27 7.34 9.07
N CYS A 163 34.59 7.72 10.16
CA CYS A 163 33.82 8.97 10.24
C CYS A 163 34.37 9.98 11.24
N LYS A 164 34.27 11.27 10.88
CA LYS A 164 34.49 12.40 11.79
C LYS A 164 33.20 12.67 12.57
N GLY A 165 33.22 12.41 13.87
CA GLY A 165 32.07 12.61 14.75
C GLY A 165 32.29 12.05 16.17
N GLY A 166 31.22 12.04 16.96
CA GLY A 166 31.09 11.25 18.19
C GLY A 166 31.10 9.73 17.93
N ASN A 167 31.14 8.94 19.01
CA ASN A 167 31.29 7.47 18.93
C ASN A 167 30.08 6.74 18.31
N ASP A 168 28.93 7.43 18.24
CA ASP A 168 27.65 7.03 17.69
C ASP A 168 27.50 7.30 16.18
N ILE A 169 28.37 8.14 15.60
CA ILE A 169 28.42 8.37 14.15
C ILE A 169 29.28 7.29 13.48
N LYS A 170 28.71 6.64 12.47
CA LYS A 170 29.30 5.49 11.75
C LYS A 170 29.22 5.70 10.25
N CYS A 171 30.08 4.99 9.52
CA CYS A 171 30.01 4.97 8.07
C CYS A 171 28.94 3.95 7.65
N CYS A 172 27.89 4.44 7.01
CA CYS A 172 26.80 3.64 6.45
C CYS A 172 27.09 3.42 4.96
N ILE A 173 27.47 2.20 4.60
CA ILE A 173 27.93 1.84 3.25
C ILE A 173 26.90 0.90 2.62
N PRO A 174 26.32 1.22 1.45
CA PRO A 174 25.43 0.30 0.74
C PRO A 174 26.10 -1.05 0.48
N LYS A 175 25.41 -2.15 0.75
CA LYS A 175 25.94 -3.49 0.47
C LYS A 175 26.02 -3.70 -1.05
N PRO A 176 27.09 -4.32 -1.58
CA PRO A 176 27.19 -4.58 -3.01
C PRO A 176 26.18 -5.67 -3.43
N ILE A 177 25.60 -5.52 -4.62
CA ILE A 177 24.79 -6.59 -5.23
C ILE A 177 25.74 -7.62 -5.85
N SER A 178 25.47 -8.90 -5.60
CA SER A 178 26.27 -10.01 -6.12
C SER A 178 26.17 -10.13 -7.65
N THR A 179 27.31 -10.41 -8.28
CA THR A 179 27.45 -10.59 -9.74
C THR A 179 27.94 -11.99 -10.13
N ASN A 180 28.07 -12.88 -9.15
CA ASN A 180 28.60 -14.24 -9.29
C ASN A 180 27.87 -15.26 -8.41
N ASP A 181 26.63 -14.95 -8.02
CA ASP A 181 25.73 -15.76 -7.19
C ASP A 181 26.27 -16.07 -5.78
N ARG A 182 27.22 -15.26 -5.27
CA ARG A 182 27.83 -15.39 -3.95
C ARG A 182 27.39 -14.27 -3.01
N CYS A 183 27.02 -14.60 -1.78
CA CYS A 183 26.45 -13.65 -0.81
C CYS A 183 26.93 -13.89 0.62
N GLY A 184 26.62 -12.95 1.51
CA GLY A 184 26.94 -13.09 2.94
C GLY A 184 28.29 -12.50 3.32
N PRO A 185 28.66 -12.59 4.61
CA PRO A 185 29.79 -11.85 5.17
C PRO A 185 31.14 -12.29 4.55
N SER A 186 31.27 -13.57 4.22
CA SER A 186 32.45 -14.15 3.57
C SER A 186 32.63 -13.74 2.10
N ASN A 187 31.63 -13.12 1.48
CA ASN A 187 31.63 -12.69 0.09
C ASN A 187 31.44 -11.16 0.00
N ASN A 188 32.28 -10.41 0.73
CA ASN A 188 32.25 -8.93 0.81
C ASN A 188 30.89 -8.33 1.22
N ASN A 189 30.17 -8.98 2.15
CA ASN A 189 28.82 -8.60 2.56
C ASN A 189 27.82 -8.46 1.39
N ALA A 190 28.06 -9.15 0.26
CA ALA A 190 27.23 -9.02 -0.92
C ALA A 190 25.80 -9.54 -0.69
N MET A 191 24.84 -8.80 -1.23
CA MET A 191 23.43 -9.17 -1.28
C MET A 191 23.10 -9.91 -2.57
N CYS A 192 22.18 -10.87 -2.52
CA CYS A 192 21.70 -11.53 -3.72
C CYS A 192 20.84 -10.60 -4.60
N PRO A 193 20.97 -10.68 -5.95
CA PRO A 193 20.16 -9.89 -6.87
C PRO A 193 18.71 -10.43 -6.96
N ASN A 194 17.80 -9.63 -7.50
CA ASN A 194 16.44 -10.05 -7.88
C ASN A 194 15.66 -10.76 -6.74
N ASP A 195 15.76 -10.26 -5.52
CA ASP A 195 15.11 -10.79 -4.31
C ASP A 195 15.41 -12.28 -4.01
N GLN A 196 16.52 -12.79 -4.55
CA GLN A 196 17.02 -14.14 -4.26
C GLN A 196 17.45 -14.28 -2.80
N CYS A 197 17.50 -15.53 -2.36
CA CYS A 197 17.83 -15.93 -1.02
C CYS A 197 19.30 -16.23 -0.85
N CYS A 198 19.87 -15.78 0.26
CA CYS A 198 21.26 -16.07 0.59
C CYS A 198 21.34 -17.30 1.49
N SER A 199 21.71 -18.45 0.94
CA SER A 199 21.79 -19.69 1.71
C SER A 199 22.83 -19.63 2.83
N SER A 200 22.72 -20.55 3.80
CA SER A 200 23.75 -20.77 4.84
C SER A 200 25.15 -21.03 4.27
N ALA A 201 25.25 -21.52 3.03
CA ALA A 201 26.50 -21.76 2.31
C ALA A 201 27.02 -20.52 1.53
N GLY A 202 26.32 -19.39 1.57
CA GLY A 202 26.71 -18.14 0.92
C GLY A 202 26.49 -18.13 -0.60
N TRP A 203 25.42 -18.76 -1.06
CA TRP A 203 24.97 -18.79 -2.46
C TRP A 203 23.60 -18.15 -2.65
N CYS A 204 23.36 -17.58 -3.83
CA CYS A 204 22.11 -16.95 -4.23
C CYS A 204 21.24 -17.88 -5.09
N ASP A 205 20.00 -18.11 -4.67
CA ASP A 205 18.98 -18.86 -5.43
C ASP A 205 17.58 -18.58 -4.85
N ILE A 206 16.53 -19.09 -5.48
CA ILE A 206 15.13 -19.02 -5.02
C ILE A 206 14.59 -20.35 -4.46
N THR A 207 15.42 -21.39 -4.36
CA THR A 207 14.98 -22.72 -3.89
C THR A 207 14.86 -22.79 -2.36
N GLU A 208 13.99 -23.67 -1.86
CA GLU A 208 13.78 -23.91 -0.42
C GLU A 208 15.09 -24.17 0.35
N ALA A 209 16.06 -24.86 -0.27
CA ALA A 209 17.39 -25.12 0.29
C ALA A 209 18.23 -23.83 0.51
N HIS A 210 17.91 -22.74 -0.17
CA HIS A 210 18.55 -21.43 -0.05
C HIS A 210 17.72 -20.44 0.77
N CYS A 211 16.39 -20.49 0.67
CA CYS A 211 15.47 -19.57 1.32
C CYS A 211 15.03 -19.99 2.73
N GLY A 212 15.02 -21.30 3.02
CA GLY A 212 14.54 -21.87 4.28
C GLY A 212 15.56 -21.83 5.42
N THR A 213 15.68 -22.95 6.14
CA THR A 213 16.45 -23.02 7.39
C THR A 213 17.93 -22.65 7.19
N GLY A 214 18.38 -21.61 7.88
CA GLY A 214 19.77 -21.12 7.82
C GLY A 214 20.04 -20.07 6.74
N CYS A 215 19.01 -19.63 6.02
CA CYS A 215 19.11 -18.48 5.14
C CYS A 215 19.56 -17.21 5.89
N GLN A 216 20.43 -16.41 5.27
CA GLN A 216 21.09 -15.25 5.85
C GLN A 216 20.34 -13.95 5.49
N SER A 217 19.32 -13.60 6.25
CA SER A 217 18.37 -12.51 5.95
C SER A 217 18.99 -11.11 5.82
N LYS A 218 20.21 -10.90 6.32
CA LYS A 218 20.98 -9.66 6.09
C LYS A 218 21.60 -9.56 4.68
N PHE A 219 21.47 -10.58 3.83
CA PHE A 219 22.19 -10.70 2.55
C PHE A 219 21.34 -11.27 1.41
N GLY A 220 20.05 -11.49 1.63
CA GLY A 220 19.09 -11.97 0.64
C GLY A 220 17.72 -12.14 1.30
N LYS A 221 16.68 -12.34 0.51
CA LYS A 221 15.36 -12.69 1.05
C LYS A 221 15.47 -14.03 1.80
N CYS A 222 14.73 -14.22 2.88
CA CYS A 222 14.61 -15.53 3.51
C CYS A 222 13.16 -15.81 3.81
N ASP A 223 12.79 -17.09 3.76
CA ASP A 223 11.50 -17.60 4.24
C ASP A 223 11.53 -17.74 5.78
N SER A 224 12.31 -16.87 6.44
CA SER A 224 12.67 -16.96 7.84
C SER A 224 11.52 -16.53 8.75
N ALA A 225 10.55 -17.43 8.93
CA ALA A 225 9.50 -17.37 9.94
C ALA A 225 8.68 -16.06 10.01
N GLN A 226 8.64 -15.27 8.94
CA GLN A 226 7.49 -14.44 8.61
C GLN A 226 6.43 -15.40 8.10
N SER A 227 5.54 -15.82 9.00
CA SER A 227 4.75 -17.01 8.75
C SER A 227 3.77 -16.81 7.59
N GLU A 228 3.74 -17.75 6.64
CA GLU A 228 2.65 -17.84 5.66
C GLU A 228 1.27 -18.10 6.33
N ASN A 229 1.28 -18.34 7.66
CA ASN A 229 0.10 -18.44 8.53
C ASN A 229 -0.34 -17.13 9.19
N GLU A 230 0.41 -16.03 9.07
CA GLU A 230 0.01 -14.76 9.68
C GLU A 230 -1.11 -14.12 8.86
N LYS A 231 -2.31 -14.10 9.46
CA LYS A 231 -3.51 -13.52 8.86
C LYS A 231 -3.37 -11.99 8.86
N THR A 232 -3.68 -11.35 7.75
CA THR A 232 -3.46 -9.90 7.57
C THR A 232 -4.70 -9.19 7.01
N ASN A 233 -4.74 -7.86 7.16
CA ASN A 233 -5.76 -7.01 6.56
C ASN A 233 -5.88 -7.19 5.05
N LEU A 234 -4.75 -7.10 4.32
CA LEU A 234 -4.76 -7.27 2.86
C LEU A 234 -5.16 -8.69 2.47
N GLY A 235 -4.67 -9.72 3.18
CA GLY A 235 -5.03 -11.11 2.91
C GLY A 235 -6.51 -11.40 3.13
N LEU A 236 -7.13 -10.81 4.17
CA LEU A 236 -8.58 -10.93 4.41
C LEU A 236 -9.39 -10.30 3.27
N ALA A 237 -9.01 -9.11 2.82
CA ALA A 237 -9.69 -8.43 1.71
C ALA A 237 -9.60 -9.25 0.40
N LEU A 238 -8.42 -9.75 0.06
CA LEU A 238 -8.21 -10.58 -1.14
C LEU A 238 -8.97 -11.91 -1.05
N TYR A 239 -8.88 -12.61 0.09
CA TYR A 239 -9.64 -13.84 0.34
C TYR A 239 -11.14 -13.63 0.11
N ALA A 240 -11.69 -12.55 0.69
CA ALA A 240 -13.11 -12.27 0.61
C ALA A 240 -13.54 -11.96 -0.82
N ILE A 241 -12.75 -11.20 -1.59
CA ILE A 241 -13.01 -10.92 -3.03
C ILE A 241 -13.07 -12.22 -3.84
N GLU A 242 -12.20 -13.19 -3.58
CA GLU A 242 -12.27 -14.52 -4.22
C GLU A 242 -13.52 -15.34 -3.83
N GLN A 243 -14.24 -14.95 -2.77
CA GLN A 243 -15.52 -15.55 -2.40
C GLN A 243 -16.74 -14.83 -3.01
N GLU A 244 -16.58 -13.80 -3.85
CA GLU A 244 -17.72 -13.16 -4.50
C GLU A 244 -18.57 -14.15 -5.32
N GLY A 245 -19.89 -13.98 -5.25
CA GLY A 245 -20.87 -14.86 -5.89
C GLY A 245 -21.05 -16.23 -5.22
N LYS A 246 -20.35 -16.54 -4.12
CA LYS A 246 -20.60 -17.78 -3.35
C LYS A 246 -21.87 -17.67 -2.50
N PRO A 247 -22.65 -18.76 -2.28
CA PRO A 247 -23.91 -18.66 -1.54
C PRO A 247 -23.77 -18.36 -0.04
N TYR A 248 -24.84 -17.82 0.53
CA TYR A 248 -24.94 -17.56 1.97
C TYR A 248 -25.72 -18.68 2.68
N TRP A 249 -25.10 -19.30 3.69
CA TRP A 249 -25.71 -20.30 4.57
C TRP A 249 -25.49 -19.87 6.03
N TYR A 250 -26.57 -19.65 6.77
CA TYR A 250 -26.49 -19.17 8.15
C TYR A 250 -25.74 -20.19 9.04
N GLY A 251 -24.75 -19.73 9.79
CA GLY A 251 -23.93 -20.56 10.69
C GLY A 251 -22.79 -21.31 10.00
N THR A 252 -22.33 -20.88 8.81
CA THR A 252 -21.24 -21.53 8.04
C THR A 252 -20.09 -20.57 7.77
N TYR A 253 -18.89 -21.10 7.47
CA TYR A 253 -17.64 -20.33 7.48
C TYR A 253 -16.66 -20.69 6.34
N GLY A 254 -17.18 -20.94 5.13
CA GLY A 254 -16.38 -21.30 3.95
C GLY A 254 -16.21 -22.80 3.72
N GLN A 255 -16.99 -23.61 4.44
CA GLN A 255 -17.12 -25.05 4.22
C GLN A 255 -17.76 -25.32 2.86
N ILE A 256 -17.53 -26.51 2.29
CA ILE A 256 -18.26 -26.95 1.09
C ILE A 256 -19.71 -27.33 1.48
N GLY A 257 -20.69 -26.85 0.72
CA GLY A 257 -22.09 -27.22 0.90
C GLY A 257 -22.31 -28.71 0.69
N THR A 258 -22.67 -29.43 1.75
CA THR A 258 -23.00 -30.88 1.71
C THR A 258 -24.38 -31.14 2.31
N GLN A 259 -24.97 -32.29 2.00
CA GLN A 259 -26.25 -32.70 2.58
C GLN A 259 -26.18 -32.80 4.11
N ALA A 260 -25.09 -33.35 4.65
CA ALA A 260 -24.88 -33.44 6.10
C ALA A 260 -24.76 -32.05 6.76
N LEU A 261 -24.07 -31.10 6.12
CA LEU A 261 -24.00 -29.71 6.59
C LEU A 261 -25.38 -29.04 6.56
N TYR A 262 -26.15 -29.23 5.49
CA TYR A 262 -27.51 -28.70 5.37
C TYR A 262 -28.45 -29.24 6.45
N GLU A 263 -28.45 -30.56 6.67
CA GLU A 263 -29.30 -31.19 7.69
C GLU A 263 -28.94 -30.73 9.11
N ALA A 264 -27.64 -30.63 9.42
CA ALA A 264 -27.16 -30.10 10.70
C ALA A 264 -27.61 -28.64 10.91
N LYS A 265 -27.32 -27.75 9.94
CA LYS A 265 -27.65 -26.32 10.09
C LYS A 265 -29.15 -26.05 10.03
N LYS A 266 -29.93 -26.80 9.26
CA LYS A 266 -31.40 -26.70 9.23
C LYS A 266 -32.04 -27.15 10.55
N LYS A 267 -31.44 -28.13 11.24
CA LYS A 267 -31.91 -28.55 12.56
C LYS A 267 -31.72 -27.44 13.59
N ASP A 268 -30.57 -26.77 13.58
CA ASP A 268 -30.21 -25.74 14.56
C ASP A 268 -30.82 -24.35 14.22
N TYR A 269 -31.00 -24.05 12.94
CA TYR A 269 -31.36 -22.73 12.41
C TYR A 269 -32.53 -22.78 11.41
N SER A 270 -33.58 -23.57 11.71
CA SER A 270 -34.65 -23.91 10.76
C SER A 270 -35.30 -22.74 10.03
N GLU A 271 -35.41 -21.57 10.66
CA GLU A 271 -35.95 -20.33 10.06
C GLU A 271 -35.12 -19.79 8.89
N TYR A 272 -33.80 -20.03 8.87
CA TYR A 272 -32.89 -19.60 7.81
C TYR A 272 -32.75 -20.61 6.66
N TYR A 273 -33.28 -21.83 6.81
CA TYR A 273 -33.14 -22.94 5.84
C TYR A 273 -34.48 -23.30 5.18
N THR A 274 -35.19 -22.25 4.73
CA THR A 274 -36.55 -22.30 4.17
C THR A 274 -36.62 -22.22 2.64
N ALA A 275 -35.55 -21.82 1.97
CA ALA A 275 -35.45 -21.81 0.51
C ALA A 275 -35.29 -23.22 -0.09
N ASN A 276 -35.44 -23.32 -1.42
CA ASN A 276 -35.47 -24.60 -2.15
C ASN A 276 -34.18 -24.92 -2.93
N ASP A 277 -33.29 -23.96 -3.11
CA ASP A 277 -32.09 -24.04 -3.98
C ASP A 277 -30.85 -24.62 -3.27
N PHE A 278 -30.87 -24.76 -1.94
CA PHE A 278 -29.83 -25.44 -1.15
C PHE A 278 -29.39 -26.78 -1.78
N GLN A 279 -30.34 -27.54 -2.33
CA GLN A 279 -30.08 -28.83 -2.96
C GLN A 279 -29.28 -28.72 -4.27
N ASP A 280 -29.42 -27.61 -5.00
CA ASP A 280 -28.63 -27.35 -6.21
C ASP A 280 -27.25 -26.81 -5.86
N GLN A 281 -27.15 -25.97 -4.81
CA GLN A 281 -25.87 -25.51 -4.27
C GLN A 281 -25.01 -26.69 -3.75
N ILE A 282 -25.62 -27.69 -3.11
CA ILE A 282 -24.95 -28.94 -2.70
C ILE A 282 -24.40 -29.71 -3.92
N LYS A 283 -25.18 -29.85 -5.00
CA LYS A 283 -24.72 -30.52 -6.24
C LYS A 283 -23.54 -29.81 -6.88
N GLN A 284 -23.51 -28.47 -6.80
CA GLN A 284 -22.43 -27.64 -7.32
C GLN A 284 -21.16 -27.68 -6.46
N LYS A 285 -21.20 -28.22 -5.24
CA LYS A 285 -20.08 -28.31 -4.29
C LYS A 285 -19.39 -26.96 -4.05
N VAL A 286 -20.17 -25.90 -3.93
CA VAL A 286 -19.66 -24.54 -3.69
C VAL A 286 -19.36 -24.31 -2.20
N LYS A 287 -18.39 -23.43 -1.92
CA LYS A 287 -18.18 -22.90 -0.56
C LYS A 287 -19.39 -22.07 -0.13
N VAL A 288 -19.74 -22.13 1.15
CA VAL A 288 -20.86 -21.39 1.74
C VAL A 288 -20.45 -20.67 3.01
N HIS A 289 -20.95 -19.44 3.20
CA HIS A 289 -20.54 -18.52 4.26
C HIS A 289 -21.74 -17.85 4.95
N ASP A 290 -21.61 -17.47 6.22
CA ASP A 290 -22.37 -16.35 6.79
C ASP A 290 -21.50 -15.08 6.91
N CYS A 291 -22.06 -13.99 7.44
CA CYS A 291 -21.36 -12.71 7.51
C CYS A 291 -20.08 -12.76 8.35
N SER A 292 -20.12 -13.37 9.55
CA SER A 292 -18.92 -13.63 10.36
C SER A 292 -18.10 -14.78 9.78
N GLY A 293 -18.78 -15.72 9.14
CA GLY A 293 -18.23 -16.89 8.46
C GLY A 293 -17.27 -16.56 7.34
N LEU A 294 -17.50 -15.48 6.59
CA LEU A 294 -16.59 -15.00 5.55
C LEU A 294 -15.22 -14.59 6.13
N ILE A 295 -15.22 -13.95 7.31
CA ILE A 295 -13.98 -13.61 8.04
C ILE A 295 -13.35 -14.89 8.62
N LYS A 296 -14.13 -15.73 9.28
CA LYS A 296 -13.65 -17.00 9.88
C LYS A 296 -13.06 -17.94 8.82
N GLY A 297 -13.64 -17.97 7.63
CA GLY A 297 -13.11 -18.72 6.48
C GLY A 297 -11.70 -18.31 6.09
N TYR A 298 -11.36 -17.01 6.13
CA TYR A 298 -9.98 -16.56 5.93
C TYR A 298 -9.05 -17.01 7.07
N LEU A 299 -9.50 -16.83 8.32
CA LEU A 299 -8.73 -17.18 9.51
C LEU A 299 -8.41 -18.69 9.57
N TRP A 300 -9.31 -19.53 9.06
CA TRP A 300 -9.30 -20.98 9.28
C TRP A 300 -8.91 -21.81 8.06
N SER A 301 -8.73 -21.18 6.89
CA SER A 301 -8.24 -21.86 5.67
C SER A 301 -6.78 -21.50 5.42
N GLU A 302 -5.96 -22.48 5.03
CA GLU A 302 -4.58 -22.24 4.57
C GLU A 302 -4.55 -21.35 3.30
N THR A 303 -5.47 -21.61 2.36
CA THR A 303 -5.63 -20.84 1.12
C THR A 303 -7.11 -20.45 0.91
N SER A 304 -7.40 -19.59 -0.07
CA SER A 304 -8.78 -19.25 -0.43
C SER A 304 -9.64 -20.44 -0.85
N ASN A 305 -9.03 -21.54 -1.32
CA ASN A 305 -9.71 -22.74 -1.77
C ASN A 305 -9.65 -23.92 -0.77
N SER A 306 -8.74 -23.89 0.21
CA SER A 306 -8.63 -24.92 1.27
C SER A 306 -9.91 -25.02 2.11
N GLU A 307 -10.20 -26.20 2.66
CA GLU A 307 -11.33 -26.37 3.59
C GLU A 307 -10.97 -25.76 4.97
N PRO A 308 -11.84 -24.93 5.57
CA PRO A 308 -11.55 -24.26 6.84
C PRO A 308 -11.61 -25.22 8.04
N ILE A 309 -10.58 -25.17 8.89
CA ILE A 309 -10.48 -25.95 10.13
C ILE A 309 -11.09 -25.15 11.29
N HIS A 310 -12.16 -25.66 11.91
CA HIS A 310 -12.86 -24.99 13.01
C HIS A 310 -11.92 -24.65 14.19
N ASN A 311 -11.91 -23.38 14.60
CA ASN A 311 -11.17 -22.91 15.76
C ASN A 311 -12.11 -22.27 16.79
N PRO A 312 -12.45 -22.97 17.90
CA PRO A 312 -13.37 -22.47 18.92
C PRO A 312 -12.96 -21.12 19.55
N SER A 313 -11.65 -20.82 19.63
CA SER A 313 -11.17 -19.56 20.21
C SER A 313 -11.43 -18.33 19.34
N GLN A 314 -11.77 -18.54 18.07
CA GLN A 314 -12.03 -17.51 17.06
C GLN A 314 -13.48 -17.54 16.54
N ASP A 315 -14.34 -18.41 17.08
CA ASP A 315 -15.72 -18.60 16.62
C ASP A 315 -16.66 -17.50 17.16
N LEU A 316 -16.37 -16.26 16.75
CA LEU A 316 -17.05 -15.06 17.22
C LEU A 316 -18.23 -14.70 16.31
N THR A 317 -19.30 -14.17 16.92
CA THR A 317 -20.35 -13.45 16.19
C THR A 317 -19.88 -12.06 15.76
N ALA A 318 -20.60 -11.37 14.86
CA ALA A 318 -20.29 -9.98 14.49
C ALA A 318 -20.20 -9.04 15.70
N SER A 319 -21.13 -9.16 16.67
CA SER A 319 -21.09 -8.41 17.94
C SER A 319 -19.83 -8.73 18.76
N MET A 320 -19.44 -10.01 18.83
CA MET A 320 -18.25 -10.43 19.59
C MET A 320 -16.95 -9.96 18.91
N MET A 321 -16.81 -10.06 17.59
CA MET A 321 -15.63 -9.55 16.88
C MET A 321 -15.39 -8.06 17.16
N TYR A 322 -16.45 -7.25 17.18
CA TYR A 322 -16.37 -5.84 17.57
C TYR A 322 -16.05 -5.68 19.07
N SER A 323 -16.63 -6.51 19.94
CA SER A 323 -16.38 -6.47 21.40
C SER A 323 -14.93 -6.81 21.76
N GLU A 324 -14.35 -7.85 21.14
CA GLU A 324 -12.98 -8.32 21.39
C GLU A 324 -11.90 -7.42 20.76
N SER A 325 -12.22 -6.67 19.70
CA SER A 325 -11.24 -5.81 19.03
C SER A 325 -10.72 -4.68 19.94
N THR A 326 -9.40 -4.48 19.95
CA THR A 326 -8.73 -3.38 20.66
C THR A 326 -8.82 -2.04 19.93
N GLU A 327 -8.94 -2.05 18.60
CA GLU A 327 -9.04 -0.86 17.75
C GLU A 327 -10.39 -0.81 17.04
N LYS A 328 -11.27 0.10 17.49
CA LYS A 328 -12.64 0.21 17.00
C LYS A 328 -13.24 1.59 17.20
N GLY A 329 -14.31 1.89 16.48
CA GLY A 329 -15.05 3.13 16.64
C GLY A 329 -16.34 3.22 15.85
N THR A 330 -16.96 4.40 15.91
CA THR A 330 -18.09 4.78 15.05
C THR A 330 -17.60 5.12 13.63
N SER A 331 -18.49 5.07 12.64
CA SER A 331 -18.18 5.46 11.25
C SER A 331 -17.48 6.82 11.11
N SER A 332 -17.78 7.78 12.00
CA SER A 332 -17.12 9.09 12.07
C SER A 332 -15.62 9.07 12.38
N THR A 333 -15.08 7.98 12.95
CA THR A 333 -13.64 7.81 13.20
C THR A 333 -12.99 6.77 12.29
N PHE A 334 -13.72 6.29 11.28
CA PHE A 334 -13.25 5.22 10.41
C PHE A 334 -12.12 5.70 9.51
N ARG A 335 -10.94 5.08 9.65
CA ARG A 335 -9.73 5.40 8.89
C ARG A 335 -9.75 4.85 7.45
N LYS A 336 -10.79 4.10 7.06
CA LYS A 336 -10.97 3.50 5.72
C LYS A 336 -9.76 2.67 5.26
N ILE A 337 -9.16 1.92 6.18
CA ILE A 337 -8.03 1.02 5.88
C ILE A 337 -8.59 -0.28 5.31
N ILE A 338 -8.02 -0.76 4.19
CA ILE A 338 -8.42 -2.02 3.55
C ILE A 338 -8.29 -3.18 4.53
N GLY A 339 -9.25 -4.12 4.53
CA GLY A 339 -9.28 -5.27 5.44
C GLY A 339 -9.93 -4.99 6.79
N GLN A 340 -10.20 -3.73 7.16
CA GLN A 340 -10.94 -3.43 8.38
C GLN A 340 -12.39 -3.90 8.30
N LEU A 341 -12.91 -4.36 9.44
CA LEU A 341 -14.29 -4.82 9.57
C LEU A 341 -15.23 -3.65 9.77
N VAL A 342 -16.39 -3.69 9.11
CA VAL A 342 -17.45 -2.68 9.20
C VAL A 342 -18.77 -3.35 9.56
N TYR A 343 -19.61 -2.67 10.35
CA TYR A 343 -20.74 -3.32 11.04
C TYR A 343 -22.06 -2.57 10.89
N LYS A 344 -23.16 -3.34 10.75
CA LYS A 344 -24.55 -2.83 10.77
C LYS A 344 -25.25 -3.22 12.07
N LYS A 345 -26.05 -2.31 12.62
CA LYS A 345 -26.90 -2.56 13.81
C LYS A 345 -28.36 -2.77 13.42
N ASN A 346 -29.08 -3.57 14.21
CA ASN A 346 -30.53 -3.73 14.07
C ASN A 346 -31.29 -2.57 14.75
N SER A 347 -32.62 -2.58 14.67
CA SER A 347 -33.50 -1.56 15.29
C SER A 347 -33.40 -1.46 16.82
N LYS A 348 -32.85 -2.49 17.49
CA LYS A 348 -32.57 -2.50 18.94
C LYS A 348 -31.15 -1.99 19.28
N GLY A 349 -30.39 -1.52 18.28
CA GLY A 349 -29.04 -1.01 18.45
C GLY A 349 -27.94 -2.09 18.51
N VAL A 350 -28.28 -3.37 18.36
CA VAL A 350 -27.33 -4.50 18.48
C VAL A 350 -26.65 -4.77 17.13
N ILE A 351 -25.32 -4.97 17.14
CA ILE A 351 -24.57 -5.37 15.94
C ILE A 351 -25.00 -6.77 15.52
N HIS A 352 -25.47 -6.90 14.28
CA HIS A 352 -26.03 -8.15 13.75
C HIS A 352 -25.33 -8.62 12.46
N HIS A 353 -24.52 -7.76 11.86
CA HIS A 353 -23.92 -7.99 10.54
C HIS A 353 -22.55 -7.33 10.45
N VAL A 354 -21.66 -7.95 9.67
CA VAL A 354 -20.29 -7.52 9.42
C VAL A 354 -19.93 -7.69 7.94
N GLY A 355 -19.11 -6.79 7.42
CA GLY A 355 -18.45 -6.87 6.12
C GLY A 355 -16.99 -6.43 6.22
N ILE A 356 -16.23 -6.62 5.14
CA ILE A 356 -14.82 -6.25 5.04
C ILE A 356 -14.70 -5.06 4.09
N TYR A 357 -14.09 -3.95 4.53
CA TYR A 357 -13.84 -2.80 3.67
C TYR A 357 -12.70 -3.08 2.68
N ILE A 358 -12.92 -2.81 1.39
CA ILE A 358 -11.97 -3.17 0.31
C ILE A 358 -11.44 -1.95 -0.47
N GLY A 359 -11.61 -0.74 0.06
CA GLY A 359 -11.22 0.51 -0.62
C GLY A 359 -12.37 1.09 -1.45
N ASN A 360 -12.15 2.29 -2.02
CA ASN A 360 -13.07 2.97 -2.95
C ASN A 360 -14.54 3.07 -2.47
N ASP A 361 -14.76 3.21 -1.16
CA ASP A 361 -16.10 3.17 -0.56
C ASP A 361 -16.91 1.92 -0.92
N LYS A 362 -16.22 0.77 -0.97
CA LYS A 362 -16.78 -0.57 -1.16
C LYS A 362 -16.54 -1.48 0.03
N VAL A 363 -17.50 -2.38 0.25
CA VAL A 363 -17.49 -3.42 1.28
C VAL A 363 -17.89 -4.74 0.65
N ILE A 364 -17.13 -5.80 0.90
CA ILE A 364 -17.56 -7.16 0.59
C ILE A 364 -18.26 -7.79 1.81
N GLU A 365 -19.45 -8.33 1.58
CA GLU A 365 -20.30 -8.90 2.62
C GLU A 365 -20.99 -10.19 2.17
N ALA A 366 -20.98 -11.22 3.02
CA ALA A 366 -21.93 -12.32 2.91
C ALA A 366 -23.29 -11.82 3.43
N LYS A 367 -24.08 -11.23 2.54
CA LYS A 367 -25.21 -10.33 2.88
C LYS A 367 -26.46 -11.03 3.39
N GLY A 368 -26.66 -12.28 2.98
CA GLY A 368 -27.85 -13.06 3.28
C GLY A 368 -28.21 -13.99 2.13
N HIS A 369 -29.09 -14.96 2.40
CA HIS A 369 -29.35 -16.09 1.50
C HIS A 369 -29.71 -15.68 0.06
N SER A 370 -30.59 -14.68 -0.12
CA SER A 370 -31.01 -14.19 -1.44
C SER A 370 -29.94 -13.44 -2.25
N TYR A 371 -28.75 -13.22 -1.68
CA TYR A 371 -27.66 -12.45 -2.30
C TYR A 371 -26.35 -13.25 -2.39
N GLY A 372 -26.04 -14.05 -1.37
CA GLY A 372 -24.72 -14.65 -1.22
C GLY A 372 -23.66 -13.65 -0.71
N VAL A 373 -22.41 -13.88 -1.11
CA VAL A 373 -21.29 -12.95 -0.95
C VAL A 373 -21.29 -11.97 -2.13
N ILE A 374 -21.39 -10.68 -1.83
CA ILE A 374 -21.41 -9.61 -2.85
C ILE A 374 -20.54 -8.43 -2.42
N ILE A 375 -20.12 -7.63 -3.39
CA ILE A 375 -19.59 -6.30 -3.15
C ILE A 375 -20.73 -5.26 -3.11
N SER A 376 -20.68 -4.36 -2.14
CA SER A 376 -21.70 -3.34 -1.84
C SER A 376 -21.04 -2.00 -1.51
N ASP A 377 -21.82 -0.92 -1.44
CA ASP A 377 -21.31 0.40 -1.08
C ASP A 377 -21.07 0.55 0.44
N TYR A 378 -20.04 1.31 0.80
CA TYR A 378 -19.84 1.85 2.14
C TYR A 378 -20.72 3.09 2.33
N ASP A 379 -21.99 2.86 2.66
CA ASP A 379 -22.99 3.88 2.98
C ASP A 379 -23.19 4.13 4.49
N GLU A 380 -24.15 4.99 4.83
CA GLU A 380 -24.51 5.37 6.20
C GLU A 380 -25.04 4.20 7.07
N SER A 381 -25.37 3.03 6.49
CA SER A 381 -25.81 1.86 7.25
C SER A 381 -24.67 1.18 8.01
N TRP A 382 -23.42 1.40 7.59
CA TRP A 382 -22.20 0.90 8.25
C TRP A 382 -21.79 1.83 9.40
N VAL A 383 -22.41 1.62 10.56
CA VAL A 383 -22.37 2.53 11.71
C VAL A 383 -21.12 2.38 12.61
N TYR A 384 -20.42 1.26 12.56
CA TYR A 384 -19.20 1.00 13.32
C TYR A 384 -18.12 0.34 12.46
N TRP A 385 -16.86 0.45 12.91
CA TRP A 385 -15.70 -0.23 12.33
C TRP A 385 -14.81 -0.83 13.43
N SER A 386 -14.02 -1.85 13.10
CA SER A 386 -12.90 -2.30 13.92
C SER A 386 -11.81 -3.02 13.14
N GLN A 387 -10.60 -3.06 13.69
CA GLN A 387 -9.58 -4.03 13.31
C GLN A 387 -10.05 -5.44 13.70
N CYS A 388 -9.79 -6.48 12.90
CA CYS A 388 -10.10 -7.85 13.33
C CYS A 388 -9.07 -8.29 14.39
N PRO A 389 -9.48 -8.82 15.56
CA PRO A 389 -8.57 -9.13 16.67
C PRO A 389 -7.56 -10.26 16.38
N PHE A 390 -7.74 -10.98 15.26
CA PHE A 390 -6.91 -12.13 14.88
C PHE A 390 -6.06 -11.90 13.64
N ILE A 391 -5.98 -10.66 13.12
CA ILE A 391 -5.18 -10.32 11.93
C ILE A 391 -4.29 -9.10 12.16
N ILE A 392 -3.09 -9.15 11.59
CA ILE A 392 -2.12 -8.07 11.63
C ILE A 392 -2.53 -6.96 10.65
N ASN A 393 -2.51 -5.71 11.12
CA ASN A 393 -2.69 -4.54 10.28
C ASN A 393 -1.39 -4.25 9.51
N ASN A 394 -1.25 -4.83 8.32
CA ASN A 394 -0.14 -4.56 7.40
C ASN A 394 -0.45 -3.46 6.37
N THR A 395 -1.72 -3.07 6.23
CA THR A 395 -2.21 -2.16 5.19
C THR A 395 -1.87 -0.69 5.42
N GLU A 396 -1.54 -0.28 6.66
CA GLU A 396 -1.03 1.08 6.90
C GLU A 396 0.34 1.30 6.23
N HIS A 397 1.23 0.29 6.20
CA HIS A 397 2.55 0.43 5.57
C HIS A 397 2.51 0.50 4.04
N TYR A 398 1.56 -0.18 3.38
CA TYR A 398 1.40 -0.13 1.92
C TYR A 398 0.91 1.22 1.38
N CYS A 399 0.43 2.12 2.25
CA CYS A 399 0.03 3.49 1.87
C CYS A 399 1.15 4.52 2.03
N ASP A 400 2.21 4.17 2.77
CA ASP A 400 3.32 5.07 3.12
C ASP A 400 4.65 4.69 2.41
N ASP A 401 4.76 3.49 1.81
CA ASP A 401 6.00 2.96 1.22
C ASP A 401 5.90 2.73 -0.32
N PRO A 402 6.53 3.58 -1.15
CA PRO A 402 6.53 3.45 -2.61
C PRO A 402 7.44 2.32 -3.15
N ASP A 403 8.34 1.75 -2.34
CA ASP A 403 9.27 0.69 -2.77
C ASP A 403 8.72 -0.74 -2.51
N SER A 404 7.51 -0.87 -1.94
CA SER A 404 6.83 -2.13 -1.64
C SER A 404 6.45 -3.02 -2.85
N ALA A 405 6.91 -2.67 -4.06
CA ALA A 405 6.58 -3.34 -5.32
C ALA A 405 7.25 -4.71 -5.55
N SER A 406 8.18 -5.16 -4.69
CA SER A 406 8.90 -6.45 -4.87
C SER A 406 8.31 -7.65 -4.12
N ILE A 407 7.26 -7.50 -3.29
CA ILE A 407 6.80 -8.58 -2.42
C ILE A 407 5.61 -9.39 -3.00
N ALA A 408 5.79 -10.71 -2.98
CA ALA A 408 4.82 -11.79 -3.21
C ALA A 408 4.49 -12.19 -4.68
N SER A 409 5.51 -12.67 -5.40
CA SER A 409 5.36 -13.91 -6.16
C SER A 409 5.70 -15.12 -5.26
N HIS A 410 4.71 -15.70 -4.58
CA HIS A 410 4.83 -17.04 -3.97
C HIS A 410 4.11 -18.05 -4.89
N GLN A 411 4.76 -19.18 -5.18
CA GLN A 411 4.30 -20.10 -6.21
C GLN A 411 3.12 -20.97 -5.75
N ASN A 412 1.91 -20.48 -5.99
CA ASN A 412 0.81 -21.29 -6.54
C ASN A 412 -0.26 -20.47 -7.29
N TYR A 413 0.02 -19.20 -7.62
CA TYR A 413 -0.86 -18.36 -8.44
C TYR A 413 -0.14 -17.88 -9.71
N THR A 414 -0.58 -18.38 -10.87
CA THR A 414 -0.02 -18.00 -12.17
C THR A 414 -0.56 -16.64 -12.60
N PHE A 415 0.08 -15.56 -12.15
CA PHE A 415 -0.26 -14.20 -12.57
C PHE A 415 0.13 -13.95 -14.04
N SER A 416 -0.87 -13.90 -14.92
CA SER A 416 -0.70 -13.49 -16.31
C SER A 416 -0.41 -11.98 -16.42
N LYS A 417 0.45 -11.59 -17.37
CA LYS A 417 0.85 -10.20 -17.68
C LYS A 417 -0.35 -9.25 -17.83
N LYS A 418 -0.75 -8.58 -16.74
CA LYS A 418 -1.39 -7.23 -16.71
C LYS A 418 -1.66 -6.74 -15.27
N ILE A 419 -0.69 -6.90 -14.37
CA ILE A 419 -0.73 -6.29 -13.04
C ILE A 419 0.56 -5.51 -12.81
N GLN A 420 0.67 -4.37 -13.48
CA GLN A 420 1.67 -3.32 -13.19
C GLN A 420 1.01 -2.01 -12.69
N ASP A 421 -0.32 -2.01 -12.53
CA ASP A 421 -1.07 -0.96 -11.86
C ASP A 421 -1.59 -1.56 -10.54
N LYS A 422 -1.02 -1.19 -9.38
CA LYS A 422 -1.35 -1.84 -8.10
C LYS A 422 -1.34 -0.90 -6.89
N PHE A 423 -2.30 -1.15 -6.00
CA PHE A 423 -2.37 -0.72 -4.59
C PHE A 423 -2.76 0.72 -4.19
N CYS A 424 -3.52 1.42 -5.04
CA CYS A 424 -4.58 2.33 -4.56
C CYS A 424 -5.89 2.29 -5.37
N GLU A 425 -5.97 1.46 -6.42
CA GLU A 425 -7.18 1.21 -7.20
C GLU A 425 -7.50 -0.30 -7.16
N ILE A 426 -8.60 -0.68 -6.51
CA ILE A 426 -9.37 -1.88 -6.91
C ILE A 426 -10.55 -1.33 -7.71
N VAL A 427 -10.51 -1.58 -9.02
CA VAL A 427 -11.63 -1.34 -9.94
C VAL A 427 -12.28 -2.70 -10.21
N ILE A 428 -13.58 -2.79 -9.96
CA ILE A 428 -14.41 -3.92 -10.39
C ILE A 428 -15.11 -3.45 -11.65
N ASP A 429 -14.78 -4.06 -12.79
CA ASP A 429 -15.40 -3.77 -14.08
C ASP A 429 -16.41 -4.88 -14.39
N ASP A 430 -17.67 -4.65 -14.01
CA ASP A 430 -18.79 -5.50 -14.38
C ASP A 430 -19.03 -5.39 -15.89
N ASN A 431 -18.46 -6.30 -16.69
CA ASN A 431 -19.08 -6.90 -17.88
C ASN A 431 -18.12 -7.85 -18.64
N LEU A 432 -18.10 -9.15 -18.27
CA LEU A 432 -17.58 -10.20 -19.14
C LEU A 432 -18.55 -11.40 -19.23
N ASN A 433 -18.90 -11.74 -20.48
CA ASN A 433 -19.57 -12.96 -20.95
C ASN A 433 -21.06 -13.20 -20.62
N LYS A 434 -21.93 -12.72 -21.53
CA LYS A 434 -23.03 -13.53 -22.08
C LYS A 434 -23.19 -13.34 -23.60
N GLY A 435 -22.69 -14.30 -24.39
CA GLY A 435 -23.46 -14.81 -25.53
C GLY A 435 -24.53 -15.79 -25.00
N THR A 436 -25.60 -16.13 -25.70
CA THR A 436 -25.81 -16.26 -27.16
C THR A 436 -27.28 -15.97 -27.54
N GLU A 437 -27.52 -15.49 -28.79
CA GLU A 437 -28.62 -15.85 -29.75
C GLU A 437 -30.05 -16.16 -29.21
N ASP A 438 -31.22 -15.81 -29.78
CA ASP A 438 -31.69 -15.13 -31.00
C ASP A 438 -33.24 -14.93 -30.82
N LYS A 439 -34.03 -14.09 -31.52
CA LYS A 439 -33.83 -12.94 -32.45
C LYS A 439 -35.15 -12.14 -32.53
N SER A 440 -35.13 -10.80 -32.61
CA SER A 440 -36.15 -10.02 -33.36
C SER A 440 -35.69 -8.56 -33.54
N ASP A 441 -35.91 -8.01 -34.73
CA ASP A 441 -35.38 -6.72 -35.16
C ASP A 441 -36.07 -5.51 -34.51
N THR A 442 -35.31 -4.48 -34.12
CA THR A 442 -35.31 -3.16 -34.81
C THR A 442 -34.28 -2.19 -34.20
N ASP A 443 -33.62 -1.42 -35.08
CA ASP A 443 -32.74 -0.27 -34.82
C ASP A 443 -31.76 -0.34 -33.63
N GLY A 444 -30.72 -1.14 -33.80
CA GLY A 444 -29.48 -1.10 -33.03
C GLY A 444 -28.32 -1.76 -33.77
N THR A 445 -27.09 -1.31 -33.50
CA THR A 445 -25.81 -1.68 -34.17
C THR A 445 -25.58 -1.06 -35.56
N GLY A 446 -24.35 -0.76 -35.98
CA GLY A 446 -23.08 -0.80 -35.24
C GLY A 446 -21.88 -0.93 -36.19
N ASN A 447 -20.95 0.03 -36.15
CA ASN A 447 -19.63 -0.13 -36.78
C ASN A 447 -18.64 0.90 -36.19
N PHE A 448 -17.95 0.53 -35.11
CA PHE A 448 -16.79 1.28 -34.64
C PHE A 448 -15.59 0.97 -35.54
N LYS A 449 -15.05 2.00 -36.20
CA LYS A 449 -13.80 1.88 -36.96
C LYS A 449 -12.59 1.88 -36.00
N PRO A 450 -11.53 1.10 -36.28
CA PRO A 450 -10.38 1.01 -35.41
C PRO A 450 -9.59 2.33 -35.37
N PHE A 451 -9.19 2.77 -34.18
CA PHE A 451 -8.26 3.88 -34.01
C PHE A 451 -6.87 3.48 -34.51
N THR A 452 -6.39 4.15 -35.56
CA THR A 452 -5.05 3.97 -36.12
C THR A 452 -3.98 4.62 -35.25
N CYS A 453 -2.78 4.04 -35.23
CA CYS A 453 -1.63 4.42 -34.38
C CYS A 453 -1.02 5.82 -34.63
N LEU A 454 -1.74 6.74 -35.28
CA LEU A 454 -1.19 8.01 -35.79
C LEU A 454 -0.96 9.08 -34.70
N ASN A 455 -1.79 9.10 -33.64
CA ASN A 455 -1.71 10.14 -32.61
C ASN A 455 -0.56 9.93 -31.59
N ILE A 456 -0.10 8.70 -31.39
CA ILE A 456 1.07 8.41 -30.53
C ILE A 456 2.35 8.88 -31.23
N LEU A 457 2.41 8.80 -32.56
CA LEU A 457 3.53 9.28 -33.36
C LEU A 457 3.71 10.81 -33.26
N ILE A 458 2.62 11.56 -33.21
CA ILE A 458 2.65 13.03 -33.10
C ILE A 458 3.24 13.49 -31.75
N MET A 459 2.90 12.81 -30.64
CA MET A 459 3.47 13.12 -29.32
C MET A 459 4.97 12.74 -29.21
N MET A 460 5.41 11.66 -29.87
CA MET A 460 6.83 11.30 -29.90
C MET A 460 7.66 12.28 -30.73
N LEU A 461 7.13 12.81 -31.84
CA LEU A 461 7.84 13.75 -32.71
C LEU A 461 8.04 15.14 -32.07
N SER A 462 7.11 15.61 -31.24
CA SER A 462 7.31 16.88 -30.50
C SER A 462 8.48 16.83 -29.52
N SER A 463 8.70 15.70 -28.85
CA SER A 463 9.80 15.54 -27.87
C SER A 463 11.18 15.44 -28.55
N PHE A 464 11.25 14.90 -29.76
CA PHE A 464 12.49 14.81 -30.54
C PHE A 464 12.97 16.14 -31.13
N MET A 465 12.08 17.12 -31.40
CA MET A 465 12.52 18.45 -31.83
C MET A 465 13.14 19.27 -30.70
N ILE A 466 12.64 19.16 -29.46
CA ILE A 466 13.17 19.89 -28.31
C ILE A 466 14.61 19.45 -28.01
N LEU A 467 14.89 18.15 -28.10
CA LEU A 467 16.24 17.60 -27.84
C LEU A 467 17.28 18.01 -28.90
N ARG A 468 16.87 18.37 -30.12
CA ARG A 468 17.80 18.83 -31.19
C ARG A 468 18.16 20.31 -31.11
N ILE A 469 17.37 21.14 -30.43
CA ILE A 469 17.68 22.57 -30.28
C ILE A 469 18.81 22.78 -29.26
N TYR A 470 18.90 21.93 -28.24
CA TYR A 470 19.97 21.96 -27.22
C TYR A 470 21.34 21.41 -27.66
N ILE A 471 21.49 20.96 -28.92
CA ILE A 471 22.76 20.44 -29.47
C ILE A 471 23.33 21.40 -30.55
N ILE A 472 22.65 22.51 -30.84
CA ILE A 472 23.01 23.47 -31.91
C ILE A 472 23.20 24.92 -31.37
N PHE A 473 22.98 25.16 -30.07
CA PHE A 473 23.28 26.43 -29.38
C PHE A 473 24.35 26.24 -28.30
#